data_AF-A0A3C0R443-F1
#
_entry.id   AF-A0A3C0R443-F1
#
_cell.length_a   1.000
_cell.length_b   1.000
_cell.length_c   1.000
_cell.angle_alpha   90.00
_cell.angle_beta   90.00
_cell.angle_gamma   90.00
#
_symmetry.space_group_name_H-M   'P 1'
#
loop_
_entity.id
_entity.type
_entity.pdbx_description
1 polymer ?
#
loop_
_entity_poly.entity_id
_entity_poly.type
_entity_poly.pdbx_seq_one_letter_code
_entity_poly.pdbx_strand_id
1 'polypeptide(L)'
;MTPLLTVNLLRVLFVTFCAAIGAIASSELEGGMWPGVVLGLLLGLVVVLIDRLLKGFSLRAFSSATFGLLLGWIFAKLLSASQILIYLPPTTQWAIGLVVYCTFGYLGMMLAMRSNRDEFSLIIPYVRFARETTQHEPLVIDTNVIIDGRIAELCATGFLSRSLIVPRFVLGELQALADSRDPTKRERGRRGLEILNDLQRSRDVELTIHESSAGEDVDLGVDARLVRTA
;
A
#
# COMPACT_ATOMS: atom_id res chain seq x y z
N MET A 1 4.86 -14.61 -0.44
CA MET A 1 3.66 -15.22 -1.04
C MET A 1 3.09 -16.18 -0.03
N THR A 2 1.91 -15.93 0.55
CA THR A 2 1.26 -16.96 1.38
C THR A 2 0.89 -18.12 0.44
N PRO A 3 1.23 -19.36 0.78
CA PRO A 3 0.92 -20.49 -0.08
C PRO A 3 -0.60 -20.61 -0.19
N LEU A 4 -1.15 -20.53 -1.40
CA LEU A 4 -2.60 -20.64 -1.67
C LEU A 4 -3.23 -21.88 -1.00
N LEU A 5 -2.41 -22.90 -0.80
CA LEU A 5 -2.74 -24.15 -0.13
C LEU A 5 -3.10 -23.95 1.36
N THR A 6 -2.39 -23.09 2.10
CA THR A 6 -2.70 -22.86 3.53
C THR A 6 -4.01 -22.11 3.72
N VAL A 7 -4.31 -21.13 2.86
CA VAL A 7 -5.56 -20.37 2.92
C VAL A 7 -6.76 -21.25 2.60
N ASN A 8 -6.64 -22.11 1.58
CA ASN A 8 -7.71 -23.04 1.23
C ASN A 8 -7.93 -24.11 2.31
N LEU A 9 -6.85 -24.60 2.96
CA LEU A 9 -6.94 -25.52 4.09
C LEU A 9 -7.74 -24.89 5.25
N LEU A 10 -7.44 -23.65 5.61
CA LEU A 10 -8.13 -22.94 6.69
C LEU A 10 -9.64 -22.79 6.42
N ARG A 11 -10.01 -22.47 5.17
CA ARG A 11 -11.42 -22.36 4.76
C ARG A 11 -12.18 -23.68 4.88
N VAL A 12 -11.57 -24.79 4.45
CA VAL A 12 -12.16 -26.12 4.59
C VAL A 12 -12.35 -26.47 6.06
N LEU A 13 -11.33 -26.23 6.89
CA LEU A 13 -11.40 -26.47 8.33
C LEU A 13 -12.51 -25.64 8.99
N PHE A 14 -12.63 -24.36 8.64
CA PHE A 14 -13.68 -23.48 9.15
C PHE A 14 -15.08 -24.00 8.80
N VAL A 15 -15.32 -24.39 7.55
CA VAL A 15 -16.63 -24.92 7.11
C VAL A 15 -16.97 -26.21 7.85
N THR A 16 -16.01 -27.13 8.00
CA THR A 16 -16.23 -28.37 8.77
C THR A 16 -16.50 -28.10 10.24
N PHE A 17 -15.87 -27.06 10.82
CA PHE A 17 -16.10 -26.65 12.19
C PHE A 17 -17.51 -26.05 12.39
N CYS A 18 -17.97 -25.20 11.47
CA CYS A 18 -19.35 -24.69 11.48
C CYS A 18 -20.39 -25.82 11.36
N ALA A 19 -20.12 -26.82 10.52
CA ALA A 19 -20.99 -27.99 10.39
C ALA A 19 -21.06 -28.83 11.68
N ALA A 20 -19.92 -29.02 12.36
CA ALA A 20 -19.86 -29.75 13.63
C ALA A 20 -20.56 -29.00 14.77
N ILE A 21 -20.36 -27.69 14.89
CA ILE A 21 -21.09 -26.86 15.87
C ILE A 21 -22.59 -26.89 15.57
N GLY A 22 -22.98 -26.77 14.30
CA GLY A 22 -24.38 -26.85 13.89
C GLY A 22 -25.02 -28.19 14.27
N ALA A 23 -24.32 -29.30 14.04
CA ALA A 23 -24.74 -30.64 14.48
C ALA A 23 -25.03 -30.70 15.98
N ILE A 24 -24.10 -30.23 16.81
CA ILE A 24 -24.24 -30.26 18.27
C ILE A 24 -25.41 -29.40 18.71
N ALA A 25 -25.49 -28.14 18.24
CA ALA A 25 -26.56 -27.22 18.61
C ALA A 25 -27.96 -27.74 18.23
N SER A 26 -28.10 -28.32 17.04
CA SER A 26 -29.37 -28.90 16.55
C SER A 26 -29.75 -30.17 17.31
N SER A 27 -28.78 -30.97 17.73
CA SER A 27 -29.04 -32.18 18.51
C SER A 27 -29.63 -31.87 19.90
N GLU A 28 -29.25 -30.74 20.50
CA GLU A 28 -29.80 -30.30 21.79
C GLU A 28 -31.18 -29.62 21.66
N LEU A 29 -31.44 -28.92 20.56
CA LEU A 29 -32.68 -28.16 20.35
C LEU A 29 -33.83 -29.01 19.79
N GLU A 30 -33.57 -29.81 18.76
CA GLU A 30 -34.61 -30.50 17.97
C GLU A 30 -34.46 -32.03 18.00
N GLY A 31 -33.47 -32.56 18.71
CA GLY A 31 -33.19 -34.01 18.81
C GLY A 31 -32.63 -34.64 17.52
N GLY A 32 -32.48 -33.87 16.44
CA GLY A 32 -31.96 -34.30 15.14
C GLY A 32 -30.68 -33.55 14.77
N MET A 33 -29.65 -34.28 14.32
CA MET A 33 -28.35 -33.72 13.95
C MET A 33 -28.35 -33.06 12.56
N TRP A 34 -29.12 -33.62 11.62
CA TRP A 34 -29.07 -33.25 10.20
C TRP A 34 -29.44 -31.78 9.89
N PRO A 35 -30.50 -31.18 10.48
CA PRO A 35 -30.84 -29.78 10.21
C PRO A 35 -29.70 -28.82 10.57
N GLY A 36 -29.06 -29.05 11.71
CA GLY A 36 -27.90 -28.28 12.16
C GLY A 36 -26.67 -28.40 11.27
N VAL A 37 -26.36 -29.60 10.79
CA VAL A 37 -25.25 -29.82 9.83
C VAL A 37 -25.48 -29.02 8.55
N VAL A 38 -26.71 -29.08 8.00
CA VAL A 38 -27.06 -28.37 6.77
C VAL A 38 -26.96 -26.86 6.97
N LEU A 39 -27.50 -26.34 8.07
CA LEU A 39 -27.44 -24.91 8.39
C LEU A 39 -26.00 -24.43 8.62
N GLY A 40 -25.20 -25.21 9.36
CA GLY A 40 -23.79 -24.92 9.64
C GLY A 40 -22.93 -24.93 8.38
N LEU A 41 -23.15 -25.90 7.47
CA LEU A 41 -22.51 -25.93 6.16
C LEU A 41 -22.86 -24.72 5.32
N LEU A 42 -24.15 -24.36 5.26
CA LEU A 42 -24.63 -23.23 4.47
C LEU A 42 -24.03 -21.92 4.97
N LEU A 43 -24.07 -21.66 6.29
CA LEU A 43 -23.44 -20.49 6.89
C LEU A 43 -21.92 -20.46 6.66
N GLY A 44 -21.24 -21.59 6.87
CA GLY A 44 -19.81 -21.69 6.65
C GLY A 44 -19.43 -21.37 5.19
N LEU A 45 -20.20 -21.87 4.22
CA LEU A 45 -19.97 -21.62 2.80
C LEU A 45 -20.23 -20.16 2.43
N VAL A 46 -21.28 -19.54 2.98
CA VAL A 46 -21.56 -18.11 2.81
C VAL A 46 -20.41 -17.26 3.35
N VAL A 47 -19.89 -17.56 4.53
CA VAL A 47 -18.74 -16.82 5.10
C VAL A 47 -17.48 -16.99 4.24
N VAL A 48 -17.20 -18.20 3.75
CA VAL A 48 -16.07 -18.43 2.84
C VAL A 48 -16.27 -17.72 1.50
N LEU A 49 -17.50 -17.63 1.00
CA LEU A 49 -17.83 -16.86 -0.21
C LEU A 49 -17.57 -15.37 0.02
N ILE A 50 -17.99 -14.83 1.16
CA ILE A 50 -17.71 -13.44 1.55
C ILE A 50 -16.20 -13.21 1.63
N ASP A 51 -15.44 -14.08 2.29
CA ASP A 51 -13.97 -13.99 2.36
C ASP A 51 -13.32 -14.00 0.95
N ARG A 52 -13.85 -14.81 0.03
CA ARG A 52 -13.40 -14.79 -1.38
C ARG A 52 -13.73 -13.50 -2.10
N LEU A 53 -14.92 -12.94 -1.88
CA LEU A 53 -15.35 -11.67 -2.47
C LEU A 53 -14.57 -10.47 -1.90
N LEU A 54 -14.13 -10.57 -0.64
CA LEU A 54 -13.26 -9.58 0.01
C LEU A 54 -11.79 -9.71 -0.38
N LYS A 55 -11.42 -10.66 -1.26
CA LYS A 55 -10.04 -10.80 -1.72
C LYS A 55 -9.61 -9.55 -2.49
N GLY A 56 -8.59 -8.86 -1.98
CA GLY A 56 -8.10 -7.60 -2.56
C GLY A 56 -8.68 -6.35 -1.89
N PHE A 57 -9.59 -6.51 -0.92
CA PHE A 57 -10.05 -5.41 -0.09
C PHE A 57 -8.91 -4.96 0.86
N SER A 58 -8.46 -3.73 0.71
CA SER A 58 -7.43 -3.18 1.60
C SER A 58 -8.01 -2.86 2.97
N LEU A 59 -7.21 -3.02 4.02
CA LEU A 59 -7.54 -2.57 5.39
C LEU A 59 -7.98 -1.09 5.41
N ARG A 60 -7.40 -0.30 4.51
CA ARG A 60 -7.77 1.10 4.29
C ARG A 60 -9.18 1.26 3.73
N ALA A 61 -9.51 0.55 2.65
CA ALA A 61 -10.86 0.59 2.06
C ALA A 61 -11.92 0.14 3.08
N PHE A 62 -11.59 -0.83 3.94
CA PHE A 62 -12.46 -1.24 5.04
C PHE A 62 -12.65 -0.12 6.07
N SER A 63 -11.58 0.54 6.50
CA SER A 63 -11.66 1.66 7.44
C SER A 63 -12.44 2.86 6.89
N SER A 64 -12.23 3.24 5.62
CA SER A 64 -12.97 4.34 5.01
C SER A 64 -14.45 3.99 4.80
N ALA A 65 -14.77 2.78 4.33
CA ALA A 65 -16.14 2.30 4.23
C ALA A 65 -16.86 2.33 5.59
N THR A 66 -16.19 1.89 6.66
CA THR A 66 -16.75 1.88 8.03
C THR A 66 -16.98 3.30 8.54
N PHE A 67 -16.03 4.21 8.33
CA PHE A 67 -16.18 5.62 8.71
C PHE A 67 -17.32 6.30 7.95
N GLY A 68 -17.41 6.07 6.64
CA GLY A 68 -18.50 6.57 5.80
C GLY A 68 -19.87 6.05 6.23
N LEU A 69 -19.95 4.75 6.56
CA LEU A 69 -21.18 4.15 7.09
C LEU A 69 -21.59 4.80 8.42
N LEU A 70 -20.65 5.04 9.33
CA LEU A 70 -20.89 5.70 10.61
C LEU A 70 -21.39 7.12 10.42
N LEU A 71 -20.75 7.90 9.55
CA LEU A 71 -21.16 9.26 9.23
C LEU A 71 -22.56 9.30 8.60
N GLY A 72 -22.84 8.39 7.65
CA GLY A 72 -24.15 8.22 7.04
C GLY A 72 -25.22 7.87 8.08
N TRP A 73 -24.91 7.00 9.02
CA TRP A 73 -25.81 6.63 10.12
C TRP A 73 -26.12 7.82 11.03
N ILE A 74 -25.14 8.67 11.34
CA ILE A 74 -25.35 9.91 12.12
C ILE A 74 -26.32 10.84 11.38
N PHE A 75 -26.13 11.07 10.08
CA PHE A 75 -27.04 11.90 9.29
C PHE A 75 -28.45 11.32 9.20
N ALA A 76 -28.58 10.00 9.03
CA ALA A 76 -29.88 9.33 9.06
C ALA A 76 -30.58 9.51 10.42
N LYS A 77 -29.84 9.44 11.52
CA LYS A 77 -30.34 9.69 12.88
C LYS A 77 -30.78 11.13 13.06
N LEU A 78 -29.99 12.11 12.61
CA LEU A 78 -30.34 13.53 12.67
C LEU A 78 -31.63 13.82 11.89
N LEU A 79 -31.75 13.27 10.68
CA LEU A 79 -32.96 13.43 9.88
C LEU A 79 -34.17 12.77 10.56
N SER A 80 -34.01 11.57 11.11
CA SER A 80 -35.06 10.88 11.86
C SER A 80 -35.46 11.66 13.13
N ALA A 81 -34.51 12.32 13.79
CA ALA A 81 -34.74 13.12 14.99
C ALA A 81 -35.48 14.44 14.71
N SER A 82 -35.47 14.94 13.47
CA SER A 82 -36.20 16.15 13.08
C SER A 82 -37.73 16.06 13.18
N GLN A 83 -38.27 14.86 13.49
CA GLN A 83 -39.69 14.58 13.60
C GLN A 83 -40.51 14.90 12.34
N ILE A 84 -39.88 15.01 11.17
CA ILE A 84 -40.57 15.32 9.90
C ILE A 84 -41.64 14.28 9.52
N LEU A 85 -41.52 13.06 10.06
CA LEU A 85 -42.43 11.95 9.81
C LEU A 85 -43.55 11.83 10.86
N ILE A 86 -43.64 12.73 11.84
CA ILE A 86 -44.51 12.59 13.03
C ILE A 86 -46.00 12.41 12.68
N TYR A 87 -46.46 12.97 11.56
CA TYR A 87 -47.86 12.90 11.13
C TYR A 87 -48.22 11.61 10.37
N LEU A 88 -47.24 10.74 10.09
CA LEU A 88 -47.47 9.48 9.38
C LEU A 88 -47.76 8.31 10.34
N PRO A 89 -48.48 7.26 9.86
CA PRO A 89 -48.66 6.03 10.62
C PRO A 89 -47.32 5.37 11.00
N PRO A 90 -47.22 4.70 12.17
CA PRO A 90 -45.96 4.12 12.67
C PRO A 90 -45.31 3.10 11.70
N THR A 91 -46.11 2.30 11.00
CA THR A 91 -45.62 1.33 10.01
C THR A 91 -44.93 2.03 8.83
N THR A 92 -45.53 3.12 8.34
CA THR A 92 -44.96 3.94 7.27
C THR A 92 -43.73 4.70 7.74
N GLN A 93 -43.72 5.20 8.99
CA GLN A 93 -42.55 5.83 9.60
C GLN A 93 -41.36 4.86 9.66
N TRP A 94 -41.59 3.62 10.09
CA TRP A 94 -40.54 2.59 10.14
C TRP A 94 -40.01 2.28 8.74
N ALA A 95 -40.90 2.08 7.76
CA ALA A 95 -40.50 1.78 6.38
C ALA A 95 -39.67 2.92 5.76
N ILE A 96 -40.12 4.17 5.90
CA ILE A 96 -39.36 5.34 5.42
C ILE A 96 -38.05 5.48 6.18
N GLY A 97 -38.07 5.27 7.50
CA GLY A 97 -36.86 5.27 8.33
C GLY A 97 -35.83 4.29 7.80
N LEU A 98 -36.22 3.03 7.55
CA LEU A 98 -35.34 2.01 6.98
C LEU A 98 -34.72 2.46 5.65
N VAL A 99 -35.52 3.02 4.75
CA VAL A 99 -35.05 3.56 3.47
C VAL A 99 -34.04 4.70 3.69
N VAL A 100 -34.31 5.61 4.62
CA VAL A 100 -33.39 6.70 4.99
C VAL A 100 -32.05 6.15 5.50
N TYR A 101 -32.07 5.20 6.44
CA TYR A 101 -30.84 4.57 6.97
C TYR A 101 -30.03 3.88 5.87
N CYS A 102 -30.68 3.09 5.02
CA CYS A 102 -30.02 2.40 3.91
C CYS A 102 -29.42 3.40 2.91
N THR A 103 -30.15 4.47 2.58
CA THR A 103 -29.71 5.48 1.61
C THR A 103 -28.52 6.27 2.14
N PHE A 104 -28.61 6.82 3.35
CA PHE A 104 -27.50 7.58 3.94
C PHE A 104 -26.31 6.69 4.26
N GLY A 105 -26.53 5.46 4.71
CA GLY A 105 -25.45 4.49 4.93
C GLY A 105 -24.70 4.15 3.64
N TYR A 106 -25.42 3.91 2.54
CA TYR A 106 -24.82 3.67 1.23
C TYR A 106 -24.09 4.91 0.70
N LEU A 107 -24.71 6.09 0.75
CA LEU A 107 -24.10 7.34 0.31
C LEU A 107 -22.83 7.66 1.11
N GLY A 108 -22.88 7.54 2.44
CA GLY A 108 -21.73 7.76 3.31
C GLY A 108 -20.59 6.80 3.02
N MET A 109 -20.89 5.50 2.88
CA MET A 109 -19.89 4.49 2.50
C MET A 109 -19.30 4.79 1.12
N MET A 110 -20.12 5.12 0.12
CA MET A 110 -19.65 5.34 -1.25
C MET A 110 -18.84 6.62 -1.39
N LEU A 111 -19.25 7.70 -0.73
CA LEU A 111 -18.45 8.94 -0.66
C LEU A 111 -17.11 8.66 0.02
N ALA A 112 -17.10 7.89 1.11
CA ALA A 112 -15.87 7.57 1.83
C ALA A 112 -14.91 6.65 1.05
N MET A 113 -15.44 5.73 0.24
CA MET A 113 -14.62 4.89 -0.62
C MET A 113 -14.14 5.61 -1.89
N ARG A 114 -14.89 6.60 -2.40
CA ARG A 114 -14.55 7.35 -3.62
C ARG A 114 -13.65 8.55 -3.39
N SER A 115 -13.67 9.13 -2.20
CA SER A 115 -12.90 10.35 -1.93
C SER A 115 -11.38 10.06 -1.97
N ASN A 116 -10.66 10.98 -2.59
CA ASN A 116 -9.29 10.77 -3.04
C ASN A 116 -8.31 10.72 -1.86
N ARG A 117 -7.12 10.15 -2.09
CA ARG A 117 -6.07 9.95 -1.07
C ARG A 117 -5.72 11.21 -0.27
N ASP A 118 -5.86 12.39 -0.88
CA ASP A 118 -5.44 13.67 -0.31
C ASP A 118 -6.54 14.36 0.51
N GLU A 119 -7.80 13.94 0.37
CA GLU A 119 -8.93 14.52 1.12
C GLU A 119 -9.08 13.88 2.52
N PHE A 120 -8.66 12.62 2.69
CA PHE A 120 -8.76 11.90 3.97
C PHE A 120 -7.58 12.06 4.92
N SER A 121 -6.42 12.56 4.46
CA SER A 121 -5.29 12.83 5.36
C SER A 121 -5.57 13.94 6.36
N LEU A 122 -6.64 14.72 6.14
CA LEU A 122 -7.05 15.82 7.01
C LEU A 122 -8.03 15.38 8.12
N ILE A 123 -8.75 14.27 7.94
CA ILE A 123 -9.88 13.88 8.82
C ILE A 123 -9.56 12.63 9.64
N ILE A 124 -8.77 11.71 9.10
CA ILE A 124 -8.20 10.60 9.87
C ILE A 124 -6.73 10.94 10.04
N PRO A 125 -6.22 11.20 11.26
CA PRO A 125 -4.79 11.14 11.50
C PRO A 125 -4.43 9.68 11.28
N TYR A 126 -4.10 9.36 10.03
CA TYR A 126 -3.47 8.12 9.68
C TYR A 126 -2.17 8.18 10.44
N VAL A 127 -2.17 7.61 11.64
CA VAL A 127 -0.95 7.27 12.34
C VAL A 127 -0.31 6.31 11.36
N ARG A 128 0.53 6.87 10.48
CA ARG A 128 1.43 6.09 9.68
C ARG A 128 2.18 5.35 10.77
N PHE A 129 1.86 4.08 10.98
CA PHE A 129 2.89 3.11 11.21
C PHE A 129 3.72 3.12 9.93
N ALA A 130 4.44 4.24 9.72
CA ALA A 130 5.70 4.22 9.06
C ALA A 130 6.44 3.19 9.89
N ARG A 131 6.48 1.96 9.37
CA ARG A 131 7.63 1.15 9.65
C ARG A 131 8.78 2.09 9.38
N GLU A 132 9.48 2.43 10.44
CA GLU A 132 10.69 3.24 10.47
C GLU A 132 11.83 2.52 9.74
N THR A 133 11.52 1.73 8.72
CA THR A 133 12.37 1.58 7.57
C THR A 133 12.07 2.80 6.70
N THR A 134 12.69 3.92 7.06
CA THR A 134 13.14 4.95 6.13
C THR A 134 14.03 4.24 5.08
N GLN A 135 13.43 3.39 4.25
CA GLN A 135 13.89 3.15 2.90
C GLN A 135 13.62 4.47 2.21
N HIS A 136 14.53 5.42 2.47
CA HIS A 136 14.66 6.60 1.67
C HIS A 136 14.66 6.10 0.22
N GLU A 137 13.85 6.75 -0.61
CA GLU A 137 13.82 6.43 -2.03
C GLU A 137 15.25 6.35 -2.57
N PRO A 138 15.55 5.39 -3.45
CA PRO A 138 16.89 5.22 -3.95
C PRO A 138 17.32 6.51 -4.67
N LEU A 139 18.47 7.05 -4.27
CA LEU A 139 18.98 8.31 -4.82
C LEU A 139 19.77 8.00 -6.09
N VAL A 140 19.35 8.57 -7.22
CA VAL A 140 20.12 8.53 -8.46
C VAL A 140 21.25 9.55 -8.39
N ILE A 141 22.49 9.12 -8.64
CA ILE A 141 23.68 9.97 -8.50
C ILE A 141 24.26 10.35 -9.85
N ASP A 142 24.61 11.63 -9.98
CA ASP A 142 25.34 12.22 -11.11
C ASP A 142 26.88 12.17 -10.92
N THR A 143 27.61 12.23 -12.04
CA THR A 143 29.07 12.35 -12.14
C THR A 143 29.62 13.46 -11.24
N ASN A 144 29.00 14.64 -11.22
CA ASN A 144 29.50 15.77 -10.43
C ASN A 144 29.46 15.52 -8.92
N VAL A 145 28.38 14.89 -8.45
CA VAL A 145 28.20 14.55 -7.03
C VAL A 145 29.22 13.49 -6.60
N ILE A 146 29.54 12.54 -7.49
CA ILE A 146 30.57 11.53 -7.24
C ILE A 146 31.95 12.17 -7.15
N ILE A 147 32.30 13.11 -8.04
CA ILE A 147 33.62 13.77 -8.04
C ILE A 147 33.83 14.62 -6.79
N ASP A 148 32.78 15.27 -6.28
CA ASP A 148 32.85 16.10 -5.07
C ASP A 148 33.16 15.25 -3.82
N GLY A 149 32.59 14.05 -3.73
CA GLY A 149 32.93 13.02 -2.74
C GLY A 149 32.26 13.15 -1.37
N ARG A 150 31.60 14.28 -1.10
CA ARG A 150 30.87 14.51 0.15
C ARG A 150 29.65 13.60 0.35
N ILE A 151 29.20 12.92 -0.71
CA ILE A 151 28.08 11.99 -0.65
C ILE A 151 28.31 10.86 0.37
N ALA A 152 29.53 10.36 0.49
CA ALA A 152 29.86 9.30 1.44
C ALA A 152 29.63 9.75 2.90
N GLU A 153 30.07 10.96 3.24
CA GLU A 153 29.88 11.55 4.57
C GLU A 153 28.40 11.86 4.84
N LEU A 154 27.68 12.39 3.84
CA LEU A 154 26.25 12.68 3.96
C LEU A 154 25.41 11.41 4.16
N CYS A 155 25.77 10.30 3.50
CA CYS A 155 25.14 9.00 3.75
C CYS A 155 25.50 8.46 5.15
N ALA A 156 26.74 8.64 5.62
CA ALA A 156 27.18 8.21 6.95
C ALA A 156 26.45 8.95 8.09
N THR A 157 26.16 10.25 7.92
CA THR A 157 25.38 11.05 8.89
C THR A 157 23.91 10.67 8.96
N GLY A 158 23.40 9.88 8.01
CA GLY A 158 21.98 9.52 7.93
C GLY A 158 21.08 10.64 7.38
N PHE A 159 21.66 11.72 6.85
CA PHE A 159 20.90 12.81 6.24
C PHE A 159 20.36 12.46 4.85
N LEU A 160 21.04 11.54 4.13
CA LEU A 160 20.65 11.06 2.81
C LEU A 160 20.32 9.56 2.82
N SER A 161 19.65 9.12 1.74
CA SER A 161 19.38 7.69 1.49
C SER A 161 20.65 6.87 1.53
N ARG A 162 20.56 5.67 2.12
CA ARG A 162 21.61 4.65 2.08
C ARG A 162 21.54 3.81 0.80
N SER A 163 20.45 3.90 0.04
CA SER A 163 20.31 3.23 -1.25
C SER A 163 20.67 4.20 -2.37
N LEU A 164 21.78 3.92 -3.07
CA LEU A 164 22.33 4.76 -4.11
C LEU A 164 22.29 4.02 -5.45
N ILE A 165 21.73 4.66 -6.47
CA ILE A 165 21.69 4.15 -7.84
C ILE A 165 22.67 4.94 -8.70
N VAL A 166 23.60 4.24 -9.33
CA VAL A 166 24.51 4.84 -10.32
C VAL A 166 24.20 4.24 -11.69
N PRO A 167 23.71 5.06 -12.64
CA PRO A 167 23.50 4.61 -14.02
C PRO A 167 24.82 4.27 -14.71
N ARG A 168 24.82 3.30 -15.62
CA ARG A 168 26.03 2.89 -16.36
C ARG A 168 26.70 4.02 -17.16
N PHE A 169 25.92 4.96 -17.70
CA PHE A 169 26.48 6.08 -18.46
C PHE A 169 27.32 7.03 -17.60
N VAL A 170 27.03 7.14 -16.29
CA VAL A 170 27.81 7.92 -15.32
C VAL A 170 29.18 7.30 -15.12
N LEU A 171 29.25 5.96 -15.00
CA LEU A 171 30.54 5.24 -15.00
C LEU A 171 31.33 5.50 -16.29
N GLY A 172 30.65 5.48 -17.44
CA GLY A 172 31.29 5.74 -18.74
C GLY A 172 31.90 7.14 -18.83
N GLU A 173 31.23 8.16 -18.29
CA GLU A 173 31.75 9.52 -18.25
C GLU A 173 32.96 9.66 -17.31
N LEU A 174 32.91 9.06 -16.11
CA LEU A 174 34.05 9.06 -15.18
C LEU A 174 35.29 8.40 -15.80
N GLN A 175 35.10 7.30 -16.52
CA GLN A 175 36.18 6.63 -17.26
C GLN A 175 36.74 7.52 -18.38
N ALA A 176 35.87 8.16 -19.17
CA ALA A 176 36.30 9.08 -20.22
C ALA A 176 37.07 10.30 -19.67
N LEU A 177 36.68 10.80 -18.49
CA LEU A 177 37.41 11.85 -17.78
C LEU A 177 38.78 11.35 -17.31
N ALA A 178 38.85 10.15 -16.75
CA ALA A 178 40.10 9.54 -16.28
C ALA A 178 41.11 9.26 -17.42
N ASP A 179 40.63 9.03 -18.64
CA ASP A 179 41.47 8.82 -19.84
C ASP A 179 41.76 10.11 -20.62
N SER A 180 41.31 11.26 -20.11
CA SER A 180 41.54 12.56 -20.77
C SER A 180 43.02 12.94 -20.83
N ARG A 181 43.40 13.63 -21.92
CA ARG A 181 44.74 14.22 -22.09
C ARG A 181 44.97 15.38 -21.13
N ASP A 182 43.91 16.06 -20.72
CA ASP A 182 43.97 17.16 -19.76
C ASP A 182 44.25 16.61 -18.35
N PRO A 183 45.36 17.00 -17.70
CA PRO A 183 45.72 16.50 -16.38
C PRO A 183 44.66 16.81 -15.31
N THR A 184 43.95 17.94 -15.42
CA THR A 184 42.93 18.32 -14.44
C THR A 184 41.68 17.44 -14.53
N LYS A 185 41.23 17.14 -15.76
CA LYS A 185 40.10 16.23 -16.00
C LYS A 185 40.43 14.80 -15.61
N ARG A 186 41.66 14.35 -15.91
CA ARG A 186 42.18 13.03 -15.52
C ARG A 186 42.18 12.83 -14.01
N GLU A 187 42.62 13.84 -13.26
CA GLU A 187 42.62 13.79 -11.79
C GLU A 187 41.18 13.70 -11.24
N ARG A 188 40.25 14.49 -11.78
CA ARG A 188 38.83 14.44 -11.38
C ARG A 188 38.17 13.09 -11.68
N GLY A 189 38.42 12.51 -12.85
CA GLY A 189 37.89 11.19 -13.22
C GLY A 189 38.41 10.08 -12.31
N ARG A 190 39.72 10.07 -12.03
CA ARG A 190 40.34 9.12 -11.10
C ARG A 190 39.77 9.23 -9.69
N ARG A 191 39.64 10.45 -9.17
CA ARG A 191 39.02 10.71 -7.87
C ARG A 191 37.58 10.22 -7.80
N GLY A 192 36.77 10.46 -8.82
CA GLY A 192 35.39 9.98 -8.85
C GLY A 192 35.28 8.45 -8.86
N LEU A 193 36.15 7.76 -9.60
CA LEU A 193 36.21 6.29 -9.60
C LEU A 193 36.67 5.71 -8.24
N GLU A 194 37.59 6.39 -7.56
CA GLU A 194 38.05 6.02 -6.21
C GLU A 194 36.90 6.12 -5.20
N ILE A 195 36.17 7.24 -5.19
CA ILE A 195 35.01 7.45 -4.31
C ILE A 195 33.92 6.41 -4.55
N LEU A 196 33.66 6.04 -5.82
CA LEU A 196 32.66 5.04 -6.15
C LEU A 196 33.05 3.64 -5.64
N ASN A 197 34.34 3.30 -5.70
CA ASN A 197 34.87 2.05 -5.14
C ASN A 197 34.81 2.04 -3.61
N ASP A 198 35.08 3.18 -2.97
CA ASP A 198 34.93 3.32 -1.51
C ASP A 198 33.48 3.18 -1.06
N LEU A 199 32.53 3.79 -1.77
CA LEU A 199 31.10 3.63 -1.54
C LEU A 199 30.66 2.17 -1.71
N GLN A 200 31.15 1.48 -2.74
CA GLN A 200 30.85 0.06 -2.98
C GLN A 200 31.38 -0.87 -1.87
N ARG A 201 32.50 -0.50 -1.24
CA ARG A 201 33.10 -1.27 -0.14
C ARG A 201 32.50 -0.94 1.22
N SER A 202 31.84 0.21 1.34
CA SER A 202 31.19 0.61 2.59
C SER A 202 30.03 -0.31 2.92
N ARG A 203 29.88 -0.67 4.21
CA ARG A 203 28.73 -1.48 4.68
C ARG A 203 27.48 -0.63 4.92
N ASP A 204 27.65 0.69 4.96
CA ASP A 204 26.60 1.64 5.29
C ASP A 204 25.75 2.06 4.09
N VAL A 205 26.23 1.79 2.87
CA VAL A 205 25.61 2.19 1.61
C VAL A 205 25.36 0.96 0.73
N GLU A 206 24.14 0.86 0.20
CA GLU A 206 23.76 -0.10 -0.82
C GLU A 206 23.87 0.57 -2.20
N LEU A 207 24.99 0.35 -2.88
CA LEU A 207 25.24 0.86 -4.22
C LEU A 207 24.75 -0.14 -5.28
N THR A 208 23.81 0.26 -6.12
CA THR A 208 23.34 -0.54 -7.28
C THR A 208 23.70 0.15 -8.59
N ILE A 209 24.34 -0.58 -9.50
CA ILE A 209 24.61 -0.10 -10.86
C ILE A 209 23.40 -0.46 -11.73
N HIS A 210 22.73 0.56 -12.29
CA HIS A 210 21.57 0.35 -13.15
C HIS A 210 21.93 0.39 -14.64
N GLU A 211 21.47 -0.62 -15.37
CA GLU A 211 21.58 -0.71 -16.83
C GLU A 211 20.48 0.17 -17.47
N SER A 212 20.74 1.47 -17.64
CA SER A 212 19.85 2.29 -18.50
C SER A 212 20.03 1.85 -19.94
N SER A 213 18.91 1.59 -20.64
CA SER A 213 18.89 1.07 -22.01
C SER A 213 19.75 1.90 -22.95
N ALA A 214 20.87 1.31 -23.39
CA ALA A 214 21.88 1.87 -24.29
C ALA A 214 21.40 2.12 -25.74
N GLY A 215 20.09 2.17 -25.99
CA GLY A 215 19.49 2.11 -27.33
C GLY A 215 19.00 3.44 -27.92
N GLU A 216 18.52 4.39 -27.12
CA GLU A 216 17.76 5.55 -27.68
C GLU A 216 18.40 6.93 -27.45
N ASP A 217 19.44 7.04 -26.62
CA ASP A 217 19.88 8.35 -26.10
C ASP A 217 21.34 8.72 -26.43
N VAL A 218 21.97 8.12 -27.45
CA VAL A 218 23.40 8.35 -27.75
C VAL A 218 23.74 9.83 -27.99
N ASP A 219 22.76 10.63 -28.42
CA ASP A 219 22.92 12.05 -28.79
C ASP A 219 22.56 13.05 -27.68
N LEU A 220 22.08 12.58 -26.52
CA LEU A 220 21.75 13.43 -25.37
C LEU A 220 22.91 13.53 -24.38
N GLY A 221 23.17 14.73 -23.86
CA GLY A 221 24.12 14.96 -22.76
C GLY A 221 23.73 14.20 -21.48
N VAL A 222 24.71 13.98 -20.61
CA VAL A 222 24.57 13.17 -19.37
C VAL A 222 23.41 13.67 -18.50
N ASP A 223 23.29 14.98 -18.34
CA ASP A 223 22.21 15.62 -17.57
C ASP A 223 20.82 15.24 -18.08
N ALA A 224 20.61 15.22 -19.40
CA ALA A 224 19.33 14.86 -20.00
C ALA A 224 18.99 13.38 -19.82
N ARG A 225 20.00 12.51 -19.78
CA ARG A 225 19.82 11.07 -19.51
C ARG A 225 19.49 10.80 -18.05
N LEU A 226 20.02 11.60 -17.12
CA LEU A 226 19.70 11.51 -15.69
C LEU A 226 18.24 11.86 -15.41
N VAL A 227 17.72 12.95 -15.99
CA VAL A 227 16.31 13.35 -15.80
C VAL A 227 15.34 12.29 -16.34
N ARG A 228 15.70 11.57 -17.41
CA ARG A 228 14.89 10.46 -17.93
C ARG A 228 14.95 9.18 -17.10
N THR A 229 16.01 8.99 -16.33
CA THR A 229 16.23 7.78 -15.51
C THR A 229 15.68 7.93 -14.09
N ALA A 230 15.53 9.17 -13.60
CA ALA A 230 14.93 9.51 -12.30
C ALA A 230 13.39 9.48 -12.36
#